data_AF-A0A848YCL6-F1
#
_entry.id   AF-A0A848YCL6-F1
#
_cell.length_a   1.000
_cell.length_b   1.000
_cell.length_c   1.000
_cell.angle_alpha   90.00
_cell.angle_beta   90.00
_cell.angle_gamma   90.00
#
_symmetry.space_group_name_H-M   'P 1'
#
loop_
_entity.id
_entity.type
_entity.pdbx_description
1 polymer ?
#
loop_
_entity_poly.entity_id
_entity_poly.type
_entity_poly.pdbx_seq_one_letter_code
_entity_poly.pdbx_strand_id
1 'polypeptide(L)' 'MNMNAAGASSVDASEVEKFSAIAAEWWNPKGKFGVLHKFNPVRLEYIRSHIVRHFSLSDRERRPFEGLTVLDIGCGGGLL' A
#
# COMPACT_ATOMS: atom_id res chain seq x y z
N MET A 1 -42.48 5.39 -5.62
CA MET A 1 -41.10 5.90 -5.62
C MET A 1 -40.38 5.26 -4.45
N ASN A 2 -39.61 4.20 -4.68
CA ASN A 2 -38.78 3.59 -3.64
C ASN A 2 -37.45 4.35 -3.58
N MET A 3 -37.14 4.87 -2.40
CA MET A 3 -35.89 5.59 -2.13
C MET A 3 -34.71 4.62 -2.17
N ASN A 4 -33.68 5.00 -2.92
CA ASN A 4 -32.38 4.35 -2.96
C ASN A 4 -31.86 4.09 -1.55
N ALA A 5 -31.59 2.81 -1.23
CA ALA A 5 -30.65 2.48 -0.18
C ALA A 5 -29.27 2.98 -0.65
N ALA A 6 -28.80 4.10 -0.11
CA ALA A 6 -27.38 4.43 -0.17
C ALA A 6 -26.63 3.23 0.41
N GLY A 7 -25.82 2.55 -0.42
CA GLY A 7 -25.13 1.32 -0.03
C GLY A 7 -24.32 1.53 1.24
N ALA A 8 -24.42 0.59 2.18
CA ALA A 8 -23.64 0.62 3.42
C ALA A 8 -22.14 0.74 3.12
N SER A 9 -21.42 1.50 3.94
CA SER A 9 -19.97 1.64 3.83
C SER A 9 -19.29 0.27 3.97
N SER A 10 -18.27 0.01 3.14
CA SER A 10 -17.40 -1.16 3.28
C SER A 10 -16.32 -0.98 4.36
N VAL A 11 -16.34 0.12 5.10
CA VAL A 11 -15.34 0.45 6.13
C VAL A 11 -15.77 -0.11 7.47
N ASP A 12 -14.90 -0.89 8.09
CA ASP A 12 -15.02 -1.32 9.49
C ASP A 12 -14.31 -0.30 10.39
N ALA A 13 -15.08 0.43 11.20
CA ALA A 13 -14.56 1.45 12.11
C ALA A 13 -13.62 0.85 13.20
N SER A 14 -13.86 -0.39 13.63
CA SER A 14 -13.06 -1.04 14.66
C SER A 14 -11.64 -1.38 14.18
N GLU A 15 -11.51 -1.77 12.92
CA GLU A 15 -10.19 -2.00 12.30
C GLU A 15 -9.45 -0.68 12.09
N VAL A 16 -10.13 0.40 11.69
CA VAL A 16 -9.52 1.73 11.58
C VAL A 16 -8.96 2.19 12.94
N GLU A 17 -9.73 2.03 14.02
CA GLU A 17 -9.30 2.42 15.37
C GLU A 17 -8.07 1.61 15.82
N LYS A 18 -8.10 0.29 15.62
CA LYS A 18 -6.99 -0.62 15.96
C LYS A 18 -5.67 -0.21 15.29
N PHE A 19 -5.68 0.11 13.99
CA PHE A 19 -4.46 0.56 13.31
C PHE A 19 -4.06 1.98 13.70
N SER A 20 -5.03 2.86 13.98
CA SER A 20 -4.77 4.22 14.45
C SER A 20 -4.07 4.23 15.81
N ALA A 21 -4.47 3.34 16.73
CA ALA A 21 -3.90 3.24 18.08
C ALA A 21 -2.40 2.91 18.09
N ILE A 22 -1.89 2.24 17.05
CA ILE A 22 -0.47 1.86 16.93
C ILE A 22 0.27 2.65 15.83
N ALA A 23 -0.36 3.65 15.21
CA ALA A 23 0.17 4.33 14.03
C ALA A 23 1.55 5.00 14.24
N ALA A 24 1.86 5.44 15.47
CA ALA A 24 3.18 6.00 15.80
C ALA A 24 4.33 5.01 15.59
N GLU A 25 4.07 3.70 15.60
CA GLU A 25 5.08 2.66 15.39
C GLU A 25 5.32 2.32 13.90
N TRP A 26 4.60 2.95 12.96
CA TRP A 26 4.68 2.62 11.53
C TRP A 26 6.11 2.54 11.00
N TRP A 27 6.96 3.48 11.39
CA TRP A 27 8.34 3.58 10.91
C TRP A 27 9.39 3.01 11.87
N ASN A 28 8.98 2.31 12.92
CA ASN A 28 9.90 1.58 13.80
C ASN A 28 10.16 0.17 13.24
N PRO A 29 11.37 -0.14 12.70
CA PRO A 29 11.64 -1.45 12.09
C PRO A 29 11.66 -2.60 13.11
N LYS A 30 11.73 -2.29 14.41
CA LYS A 30 11.66 -3.24 15.53
C LYS A 30 10.31 -3.18 16.26
N GLY A 31 9.38 -2.34 15.81
CA GLY A 31 8.06 -2.12 16.42
C GLY A 31 6.98 -3.06 15.88
N LYS A 32 5.72 -2.71 16.14
CA LYS A 32 4.54 -3.52 15.75
C LYS A 32 4.44 -3.83 14.25
N PHE A 33 4.99 -2.97 13.40
CA PHE A 33 5.01 -3.14 11.95
C PHE A 33 6.34 -3.68 11.40
N GLY A 34 7.27 -4.13 12.25
CA GLY A 34 8.61 -4.56 11.85
C GLY A 34 8.62 -5.70 10.81
N VAL A 35 7.59 -6.56 10.79
CA VAL A 35 7.44 -7.59 9.74
C VAL A 35 7.24 -6.96 8.36
N LEU A 36 6.47 -5.87 8.25
CA LEU A 36 6.24 -5.18 6.98
C LEU A 36 7.52 -4.55 6.44
N HIS A 37 8.36 -3.99 7.32
CA HIS A 37 9.69 -3.49 6.96
C HIS A 37 10.60 -4.61 6.42
N LYS A 38 10.64 -5.76 7.10
CA LYS A 38 11.44 -6.91 6.67
C LYS A 38 10.97 -7.49 5.34
N PHE A 39 9.67 -7.48 5.10
CA PHE A 39 9.07 -8.05 3.90
C PHE A 39 9.14 -7.11 2.69
N ASN A 40 9.32 -5.81 2.93
CA ASN A 40 9.29 -4.77 1.91
C ASN A 40 10.23 -5.00 0.72
N PRO A 41 11.51 -5.39 0.90
CA PRO A 41 12.41 -5.61 -0.23
C PRO A 41 11.86 -6.62 -1.23
N VAL A 42 11.32 -7.76 -0.73
CA VAL A 42 10.75 -8.81 -1.58
C VAL A 42 9.47 -8.34 -2.27
N ARG A 43 8.59 -7.60 -1.56
CA ARG A 43 7.38 -7.02 -2.17
C ARG A 43 7.72 -6.04 -3.29
N LEU A 44 8.69 -5.16 -3.05
CA LEU A 44 9.09 -4.14 -4.01
C LEU A 44 9.72 -4.75 -5.25
N GLU A 45 10.54 -5.80 -5.10
CA GLU A 45 11.09 -6.54 -6.23
C GLU A 45 9.98 -7.20 -7.06
N TYR A 46 9.02 -7.84 -6.40
CA TYR A 46 7.87 -8.45 -7.07
C TYR A 46 7.05 -7.40 -7.84
N ILE A 47 6.62 -6.32 -7.19
CA ILE A 47 5.84 -5.25 -7.83
C ILE A 47 6.62 -4.62 -8.98
N ARG A 48 7.90 -4.28 -8.77
CA ARG A 48 8.75 -3.68 -9.80
C ARG A 48 8.89 -4.56 -11.02
N SER A 49 9.22 -5.84 -10.83
CA SER A 49 9.40 -6.77 -11.96
C SER A 49 8.12 -6.93 -12.78
N HIS A 50 6.97 -6.98 -12.11
CA HIS A 50 5.67 -7.06 -12.76
C HIS A 50 5.30 -5.80 -13.53
N ILE A 51 5.48 -4.61 -12.95
CA ILE A 51 5.22 -3.32 -13.63
C ILE A 51 6.14 -3.15 -14.84
N VAL A 52 7.44 -3.38 -14.66
CA VAL A 52 8.43 -3.27 -15.74
C VAL A 52 8.07 -4.20 -16.90
N ARG A 53 7.71 -5.46 -16.61
CA ARG A 53 7.31 -6.42 -17.65
C ARG A 53 5.99 -6.02 -18.31
N HIS A 54 4.99 -5.62 -17.54
CA HIS A 54 3.66 -5.30 -18.04
C HIS A 54 3.67 -4.10 -18.99
N PHE A 55 4.38 -3.04 -18.61
CA PHE A 55 4.48 -1.80 -19.39
C PHE A 55 5.70 -1.77 -20.33
N SER A 56 6.46 -2.86 -20.43
CA SER A 56 7.67 -2.97 -21.25
C SER A 56 8.70 -1.86 -20.99
N LEU A 57 8.93 -1.55 -19.70
CA LEU A 57 9.83 -0.48 -19.26
C LEU A 57 11.28 -0.98 -19.19
N SER A 58 12.22 -0.04 -19.07
CA SER A 58 13.62 -0.37 -18.77
C SER A 58 13.81 -0.57 -17.26
N ASP A 59 14.39 -1.70 -16.86
CA ASP A 59 14.72 -1.98 -15.45
C ASP A 59 15.99 -1.27 -14.97
N ARG A 60 16.76 -0.68 -15.89
CA ARG A 60 18.06 -0.03 -15.62
C ARG A 60 17.95 1.45 -15.28
N GLU A 61 16.79 2.05 -15.55
CA GLU A 61 16.57 3.46 -15.27
C GLU A 61 16.46 3.73 -13.77
N ARG A 62 16.91 4.92 -13.36
CA ARG A 62 16.79 5.37 -11.96
C ARG A 62 15.33 5.59 -11.56
N ARG A 63 14.47 5.96 -12.52
CA ARG A 63 13.04 6.20 -12.34
C ARG A 63 12.26 5.30 -13.29
N PRO A 64 12.24 3.97 -13.05
CA PRO A 64 11.67 3.01 -13.99
C PRO A 64 10.16 3.16 -14.19
N PHE A 65 9.48 3.93 -13.33
CA PHE A 65 8.03 4.18 -13.39
C PHE A 65 7.68 5.62 -13.81
N GLU A 66 8.64 6.40 -14.33
CA GLU A 66 8.35 7.76 -14.80
C GLU A 66 7.24 7.76 -15.85
N GLY A 67 6.26 8.67 -15.69
CA GLY A 67 5.07 8.74 -16.54
C GLY A 67 3.91 7.83 -16.09
N LEU A 68 4.12 6.92 -15.13
CA LEU A 68 3.03 6.14 -14.54
C LEU A 68 2.39 6.85 -13.34
N THR A 69 1.10 6.63 -13.16
CA THR A 69 0.37 7.00 -11.94
C THR A 69 0.11 5.74 -11.12
N VAL A 70 0.44 5.77 -9.82
CA VAL A 70 0.35 4.62 -8.91
C VAL A 70 -0.58 4.96 -7.75
N LEU A 71 -1.44 4.00 -7.36
CA LEU A 71 -2.33 4.08 -6.20
C LEU A 71 -2.03 2.91 -5.26
N ASP A 72 -1.69 3.22 -4.01
CA ASP A 72 -1.53 2.23 -2.94
C ASP A 72 -2.76 2.26 -2.02
N ILE A 73 -3.63 1.25 -2.14
CA ILE A 73 -4.88 1.16 -1.40
C ILE A 73 -4.61 0.59 -0.02
N GLY A 74 -4.93 1.34 1.03
CA GLY A 74 -4.60 0.95 2.40
C GLY A 74 -3.13 1.22 2.73
N CYS A 75 -2.54 2.27 2.16
CA CYS A 75 -1.12 2.62 2.30
C CYS A 75 -0.63 2.78 3.75
N GLY A 76 -1.54 3.09 4.69
CA GLY A 76 -1.22 3.25 6.10
C GLY A 76 -0.06 4.23 6.30
N GLY A 77 1.02 3.77 6.94
CA GLY A 77 2.22 4.58 7.18
C GLY A 77 3.07 4.90 5.94
N GLY A 78 2.65 4.49 4.74
CA GLY A 78 3.37 4.75 3.49
C GLY A 78 4.67 3.97 3.40
N LEU A 79 4.65 2.70 3.80
CA LEU A 79 5.86 1.87 3.78
C LEU A 79 6.23 1.40 2.38
N LEU A 80 5.28 1.30 1.44
CA LEU A 80 5.57 0.85 0.08
C LEU A 80 6.36 1.90 -0.70
#